data_AF-A0A7C6NWW3-F1
#
_entry.id   AF-A0A7C6NWW3-F1
#
_cell.length_a   1.000
_cell.length_b   1.000
_cell.length_c   1.000
_cell.angle_alpha   90.00
_cell.angle_beta   90.00
_cell.angle_gamma   90.00
#
_symmetry.space_group_name_H-M   'P 1'
#
loop_
_entity.id
_entity.type
_entity.pdbx_description
1 polymer ?
#
loop_
_entity_poly.entity_id
_entity_poly.type
_entity_poly.pdbx_seq_one_letter_code
_entity_poly.pdbx_strand_id
1 'polypeptide(L)'
;MKALNTDVMEVKASRKEVHRGDMEAGTTGHTYIQLLVETLEKKKDLLIWLTNVTEQQETIIAANSFDEQLFNETIEIKEEHLKNLMLLDEGFEKIYEGVKTELSVNRGLYKAEINVLKALIADVTDLSVKLQALEKRNKLKLDFLFSGKRKDIRDSRISSKTAANYYKTMAKQHENQSLFYDKKK
;
A
#
# COMPACT_ATOMS: atom_id res chain seq x y z
N MET A 1 -64.30 -18.86 7.94
CA MET A 1 -63.39 -17.85 8.53
C MET A 1 -61.96 -18.38 8.80
N LYS A 2 -61.37 -19.22 7.93
CA LYS A 2 -59.98 -19.75 8.13
C LYS A 2 -58.93 -19.21 7.14
N ALA A 3 -59.34 -18.50 6.09
CA ALA A 3 -58.42 -18.05 5.03
C ALA A 3 -57.71 -16.72 5.34
N LEU A 4 -58.33 -15.82 6.12
CA LEU A 4 -57.80 -14.47 6.37
C LEU A 4 -56.57 -14.42 7.30
N ASN A 5 -56.27 -15.50 8.04
CA ASN A 5 -55.19 -15.51 9.03
C ASN A 5 -53.85 -16.01 8.46
N THR A 6 -53.87 -16.69 7.30
CA THR A 6 -52.68 -17.25 6.66
C THR A 6 -51.92 -16.18 5.88
N ASP A 7 -52.62 -15.35 5.09
CA ASP A 7 -52.01 -14.27 4.29
C ASP A 7 -51.31 -13.21 5.16
N VAL A 8 -51.86 -12.89 6.33
CA VAL A 8 -51.26 -11.89 7.25
C VAL A 8 -49.97 -12.43 7.90
N MET A 9 -49.87 -13.74 8.12
CA MET A 9 -48.68 -14.39 8.67
C MET A 9 -47.57 -14.48 7.62
N GLU A 10 -47.91 -14.76 6.36
CA GLU A 10 -46.97 -14.88 5.24
C GLU A 10 -46.38 -13.51 4.84
N VAL A 11 -47.19 -12.44 4.85
CA VAL A 11 -46.71 -11.06 4.64
C VAL A 11 -45.81 -10.59 5.79
N LYS A 12 -46.12 -10.95 7.04
CA LYS A 12 -45.26 -10.62 8.19
C LYS A 12 -43.94 -11.40 8.19
N ALA A 13 -43.95 -12.66 7.75
CA ALA A 13 -42.74 -13.47 7.58
C ALA A 13 -41.83 -12.90 6.48
N SER A 14 -42.39 -12.62 5.29
CA SER A 14 -41.65 -11.98 4.18
C SER A 14 -41.04 -10.63 4.58
N ARG A 15 -41.79 -9.78 5.30
CA ARG A 15 -41.28 -8.47 5.75
C ARG A 15 -40.17 -8.59 6.80
N LYS A 16 -40.17 -9.66 7.61
CA LYS A 16 -39.16 -9.92 8.63
C LYS A 16 -37.89 -10.53 8.03
N GLU A 17 -37.99 -11.32 6.96
CA GLU A 17 -36.84 -11.86 6.23
C GLU A 17 -36.13 -10.79 5.40
N VAL A 18 -36.86 -9.90 4.71
CA VAL A 18 -36.27 -8.75 3.98
C VAL A 18 -35.50 -7.85 4.94
N HIS A 19 -36.07 -7.50 6.09
CA HIS A 19 -35.42 -6.61 7.06
C HIS A 19 -34.21 -7.25 7.77
N ARG A 20 -34.17 -8.58 7.85
CA ARG A 20 -33.04 -9.33 8.43
C ARG A 20 -31.89 -9.46 7.42
N GLY A 21 -32.20 -9.65 6.14
CA GLY A 21 -31.21 -9.61 5.05
C GLY A 21 -30.52 -8.26 4.92
N ASP A 22 -31.25 -7.16 5.07
CA ASP A 22 -30.69 -5.79 5.06
C ASP A 22 -29.75 -5.53 6.25
N MET A 23 -30.05 -6.09 7.44
CA MET A 23 -29.21 -5.96 8.64
C MET A 23 -27.91 -6.78 8.55
N GLU A 24 -27.96 -8.00 8.01
CA GLU A 24 -26.78 -8.86 7.84
C GLU A 24 -25.85 -8.34 6.72
N ALA A 25 -26.43 -7.81 5.63
CA ALA A 25 -25.68 -7.15 4.56
C ALA A 25 -24.92 -5.90 5.07
N GLY A 26 -25.57 -5.06 5.87
CA GLY A 26 -24.93 -3.88 6.48
C GLY A 26 -23.78 -4.25 7.43
N THR A 27 -23.97 -5.26 8.28
CA THR A 27 -22.94 -5.70 9.25
C THR A 27 -21.69 -6.26 8.55
N THR A 28 -21.90 -6.98 7.45
CA THR A 28 -20.82 -7.54 6.64
C THR A 28 -20.08 -6.45 5.86
N GLY A 29 -20.81 -5.49 5.28
CA GLY A 29 -20.24 -4.33 4.59
C GLY A 29 -19.34 -3.47 5.49
N HIS A 30 -19.79 -3.16 6.71
CA HIS A 30 -18.96 -2.43 7.68
C HIS A 30 -17.66 -3.16 8.02
N THR A 31 -17.69 -4.49 8.15
CA THR A 31 -16.51 -5.31 8.44
C THR A 31 -15.48 -5.25 7.30
N TYR A 32 -15.93 -5.37 6.05
CA TYR A 32 -15.03 -5.26 4.89
C TYR A 32 -14.43 -3.85 4.76
N ILE A 33 -15.22 -2.81 5.02
CA ILE A 33 -14.77 -1.42 4.97
C ILE A 33 -13.73 -1.13 6.06
N GLN A 34 -13.94 -1.63 7.27
CA GLN A 34 -12.94 -1.54 8.35
C GLN A 34 -11.64 -2.21 7.96
N LEU A 35 -11.71 -3.40 7.34
CA LEU A 35 -10.52 -4.10 6.87
C LEU A 35 -9.78 -3.32 5.76
N LEU A 36 -10.49 -2.61 4.87
CA LEU A 36 -9.88 -1.69 3.90
C LEU A 36 -9.15 -0.54 4.59
N VAL A 37 -9.76 0.05 5.62
CA VAL A 37 -9.15 1.14 6.41
C VAL A 37 -7.87 0.64 7.06
N GLU A 38 -7.92 -0.46 7.80
CA GLU A 38 -6.73 -1.05 8.45
C GLU A 38 -5.62 -1.39 7.44
N THR A 39 -6.00 -1.88 6.26
CA THR A 39 -5.03 -2.22 5.21
C THR A 39 -4.33 -0.96 4.71
N LEU A 40 -5.06 0.14 4.49
CA LEU A 40 -4.47 1.41 4.06
C LEU A 40 -3.61 2.06 5.15
N GLU A 41 -4.00 1.96 6.42
CA GLU A 41 -3.18 2.42 7.55
C GLU A 41 -1.85 1.67 7.63
N LYS A 42 -1.87 0.34 7.53
CA LYS A 42 -0.64 -0.48 7.48
C LYS A 42 0.24 -0.11 6.29
N LYS A 43 -0.33 0.16 5.12
CA LYS A 43 0.42 0.62 3.94
C LYS A 43 1.05 1.99 4.17
N LYS A 44 0.33 2.91 4.78
CA LYS A 44 0.83 4.23 5.16
C LYS A 44 2.04 4.10 6.11
N ASP A 45 1.95 3.25 7.12
CA ASP A 45 3.04 3.02 8.07
C ASP A 45 4.29 2.44 7.39
N LEU A 46 4.11 1.43 6.52
CA LEU A 46 5.22 0.89 5.73
C LEU A 46 5.86 1.93 4.81
N LEU A 47 5.07 2.80 4.17
CA LEU A 47 5.59 3.87 3.31
C LEU A 47 6.35 4.93 4.10
N ILE A 48 5.90 5.29 5.30
CA ILE A 48 6.63 6.19 6.21
C ILE A 48 7.97 5.55 6.59
N TRP A 49 7.95 4.27 6.96
CA TRP A 49 9.16 3.53 7.30
C TRP A 49 10.15 3.45 6.13
N LEU A 50 9.68 3.10 4.93
CA LEU A 50 10.49 3.04 3.71
C LEU A 50 11.09 4.41 3.37
N THR A 51 10.33 5.48 3.60
CA THR A 51 10.79 6.86 3.45
C THR A 51 11.95 7.15 4.39
N ASN A 52 11.81 6.83 5.68
CA ASN A 52 12.86 7.05 6.68
C ASN A 52 14.14 6.27 6.34
N VAL A 53 14.04 5.01 5.91
CA VAL A 53 15.24 4.24 5.52
C VAL A 53 15.87 4.79 4.24
N THR A 54 15.07 5.29 3.32
CA THR A 54 15.59 5.94 2.11
C THR A 54 16.29 7.27 2.43
N GLU A 55 15.81 8.03 3.41
CA GLU A 55 16.51 9.22 3.94
C GLU A 55 17.82 8.84 4.66
N GLN A 56 17.87 7.69 5.35
CA GLN A 56 19.12 7.15 5.92
C GLN A 56 20.11 6.75 4.83
N GLN A 57 19.65 6.08 3.76
CA GLN A 57 20.49 5.76 2.60
C GLN A 57 21.14 7.01 2.00
N GLU A 58 20.39 8.11 1.92
CA GLU A 58 20.94 9.38 1.44
C GLU A 58 22.10 9.88 2.30
N THR A 59 21.95 9.77 3.63
CA THR A 59 22.97 10.19 4.60
C THR A 59 24.23 9.33 4.46
N ILE A 60 24.08 8.01 4.27
CA ILE A 60 25.19 7.09 4.06
C ILE A 60 25.92 7.41 2.74
N ILE A 61 25.18 7.69 1.66
CA ILE A 61 25.75 8.06 0.35
C ILE A 61 26.52 9.39 0.45
N ALA A 62 26.03 10.35 1.24
CA ALA A 62 26.64 11.67 1.41
C ALA A 62 27.79 11.72 2.42
N ALA A 63 28.07 10.63 3.15
CA ALA A 63 29.12 10.58 4.14
C ALA A 63 30.53 10.70 3.50
N ASN A 64 31.48 11.27 4.24
CA ASN A 64 32.88 11.41 3.79
C ASN A 64 33.51 10.06 3.44
N SER A 65 33.14 9.00 4.16
CA SER A 65 33.49 7.62 3.86
C SER A 65 32.21 6.83 3.70
N PHE A 66 31.98 6.30 2.49
CA PHE A 66 30.83 5.47 2.21
C PHE A 66 30.95 4.11 2.92
N ASP A 67 30.04 3.86 3.85
CA ASP A 67 29.90 2.57 4.52
C ASP A 67 29.00 1.65 3.70
N GLU A 68 29.63 0.74 2.98
CA GLU A 68 28.95 -0.19 2.09
C GLU A 68 28.17 -1.28 2.84
N GLN A 69 28.64 -1.69 4.02
CA GLN A 69 27.94 -2.69 4.81
C GLN A 69 26.63 -2.11 5.33
N LEU A 70 26.70 -0.93 5.96
CA LEU A 70 25.53 -0.23 6.46
C LEU A 70 24.55 0.08 5.33
N PHE A 71 25.04 0.48 4.15
CA PHE A 71 24.18 0.67 2.99
C PHE A 71 23.49 -0.63 2.55
N ASN A 72 24.19 -1.77 2.51
CA ASN A 72 23.56 -3.05 2.15
C ASN A 72 22.50 -3.49 3.15
N GLU A 73 22.72 -3.29 4.45
CA GLU A 73 21.72 -3.57 5.49
C GLU A 73 20.41 -2.80 5.23
N THR A 74 20.50 -1.53 4.82
CA THR A 74 19.29 -0.77 4.44
C THR A 74 18.56 -1.35 3.23
N ILE A 75 19.27 -1.95 2.26
CA ILE A 75 18.65 -2.58 1.09
C ILE A 75 17.87 -3.83 1.53
N GLU A 76 18.47 -4.66 2.38
CA GLU A 76 17.88 -5.91 2.85
C GLU A 76 16.59 -5.67 3.63
N ILE A 77 16.60 -4.72 4.58
CA ILE A 77 15.40 -4.45 5.39
C ILE A 77 14.28 -3.83 4.51
N LYS A 78 14.64 -3.01 3.51
CA LYS A 78 13.66 -2.49 2.53
C LYS A 78 13.03 -3.60 1.69
N GLU A 79 13.79 -4.61 1.26
CA GLU A 79 13.23 -5.71 0.46
C GLU A 79 12.11 -6.44 1.19
N GLU A 80 12.23 -6.65 2.51
CA GLU A 80 11.16 -7.26 3.32
C GLU A 80 9.91 -6.38 3.36
N HIS A 81 10.08 -5.10 3.63
CA HIS A 81 8.96 -4.16 3.73
C HIS A 81 8.24 -3.95 2.40
N LEU A 82 8.97 -4.01 1.28
CA LEU A 82 8.40 -3.97 -0.06
C LEU A 82 7.55 -5.20 -0.38
N LYS A 83 7.95 -6.39 0.07
CA LYS A 83 7.11 -7.60 -0.07
C LYS A 83 5.83 -7.47 0.74
N ASN A 84 5.90 -6.94 1.96
CA ASN A 84 4.72 -6.71 2.79
C ASN A 84 3.78 -5.68 2.15
N LEU A 85 4.33 -4.62 1.56
CA LEU A 85 3.55 -3.63 0.83
C LEU A 85 2.77 -4.26 -0.35
N MET A 86 3.41 -5.15 -1.12
CA MET A 86 2.75 -5.91 -2.21
C MET A 86 1.60 -6.78 -1.71
N LEU A 87 1.81 -7.50 -0.61
CA LEU A 87 0.78 -8.36 -0.03
C LEU A 87 -0.43 -7.55 0.44
N LEU A 88 -0.20 -6.37 1.02
CA LEU A 88 -1.27 -5.45 1.40
C LEU A 88 -1.99 -4.88 0.18
N ASP A 89 -1.30 -4.64 -0.93
CA ASP A 89 -1.93 -4.22 -2.20
C ASP A 89 -2.87 -5.29 -2.76
N GLU A 90 -2.39 -6.52 -2.85
CA GLU A 90 -3.19 -7.66 -3.30
C GLU A 90 -4.37 -7.92 -2.37
N GLY A 91 -4.16 -7.84 -1.06
CA GLY A 91 -5.21 -7.98 -0.05
C GLY A 91 -6.26 -6.89 -0.18
N PHE A 92 -5.84 -5.62 -0.29
CA PHE A 92 -6.73 -4.48 -0.47
C PHE A 92 -7.64 -4.67 -1.68
N GLU A 93 -7.08 -5.08 -2.83
CA GLU A 93 -7.87 -5.27 -4.05
C GLU A 93 -8.95 -6.34 -3.88
N LYS A 94 -8.58 -7.49 -3.29
CA LYS A 94 -9.52 -8.59 -3.05
C LYS A 94 -10.67 -8.17 -2.14
N ILE A 95 -10.37 -7.42 -1.09
CA ILE A 95 -11.36 -6.89 -0.14
C ILE A 95 -12.26 -5.87 -0.84
N TYR A 96 -11.67 -4.96 -1.61
CA TYR A 96 -12.40 -3.90 -2.31
C TYR A 96 -13.37 -4.48 -3.33
N GLU A 97 -12.94 -5.47 -4.11
CA GLU A 97 -13.79 -6.19 -5.07
C GLU A 97 -15.02 -6.81 -4.40
N GLY A 98 -14.88 -7.30 -3.16
CA GLY A 98 -15.99 -7.88 -2.38
C GLY A 98 -17.01 -6.85 -1.90
N VAL A 99 -16.63 -5.58 -1.71
CA VAL A 99 -17.48 -4.54 -1.10
C VAL A 99 -17.83 -3.38 -2.04
N LYS A 100 -17.24 -3.31 -3.24
CA LYS A 100 -17.45 -2.20 -4.19
C LYS A 100 -18.92 -2.00 -4.59
N THR A 101 -19.67 -3.09 -4.78
CA THR A 101 -21.09 -3.02 -5.15
C THR A 101 -21.90 -2.43 -4.01
N GLU A 102 -21.68 -2.90 -2.79
CA GLU A 102 -22.32 -2.42 -1.57
C GLU A 102 -22.03 -0.93 -1.33
N LEU A 103 -20.78 -0.51 -1.48
CA LEU A 103 -20.37 0.90 -1.39
C LEU A 103 -21.03 1.78 -2.46
N SER A 104 -21.35 1.22 -3.63
CA SER A 104 -21.98 1.97 -4.72
C SER A 104 -23.48 2.15 -4.53
N VAL A 105 -24.17 1.10 -4.06
CA VAL A 105 -25.63 1.06 -3.87
C VAL A 105 -26.03 1.78 -2.58
N ASN A 106 -25.32 1.50 -1.48
CA ASN A 106 -25.65 2.00 -0.14
C ASN A 106 -24.73 3.16 0.29
N ARG A 107 -24.34 4.00 -0.68
CA ARG A 107 -23.34 5.07 -0.50
C ARG A 107 -23.66 6.07 0.61
N GLY A 108 -24.95 6.28 0.90
CA GLY A 108 -25.41 7.14 1.99
C GLY A 108 -25.12 6.55 3.37
N LEU A 109 -25.20 5.22 3.51
CA LEU A 109 -24.95 4.50 4.77
C LEU A 109 -23.47 4.58 5.17
N TYR A 110 -22.56 4.46 4.19
CA TYR A 110 -21.11 4.39 4.43
C TYR A 110 -20.38 5.72 4.17
N LYS A 111 -21.09 6.86 4.20
CA LYS A 111 -20.52 8.14 3.77
C LYS A 111 -19.28 8.55 4.58
N ALA A 112 -19.31 8.30 5.89
CA ALA A 112 -18.20 8.68 6.77
C ALA A 112 -16.95 7.83 6.47
N GLU A 113 -17.12 6.53 6.32
CA GLU A 113 -16.06 5.57 6.05
C GLU A 113 -15.48 5.75 4.66
N ILE A 114 -16.31 6.04 3.64
CA ILE A 114 -15.84 6.40 2.30
C ILE A 114 -14.93 7.64 2.35
N ASN A 115 -15.24 8.63 3.17
CA ASN A 115 -14.40 9.81 3.31
C ASN A 115 -13.05 9.47 3.96
N VAL A 116 -13.04 8.59 4.98
CA VAL A 116 -11.81 8.09 5.60
C VAL A 116 -10.96 7.34 4.58
N LEU A 117 -11.56 6.41 3.82
CA LEU A 117 -10.86 5.67 2.76
C LEU A 117 -10.23 6.62 1.73
N LYS A 118 -10.96 7.65 1.28
CA LYS A 118 -10.43 8.65 0.34
C LYS A 118 -9.24 9.41 0.90
N ALA A 119 -9.30 9.83 2.17
CA ALA A 119 -8.21 10.52 2.83
C ALA A 119 -6.97 9.62 2.93
N LEU A 120 -7.14 8.37 3.36
CA LEU A 120 -6.04 7.39 3.45
C LEU A 120 -5.42 7.06 2.09
N ILE A 121 -6.23 6.94 1.04
CA ILE A 121 -5.73 6.75 -0.33
C ILE A 121 -4.88 7.95 -0.77
N ALA A 122 -5.31 9.17 -0.46
CA ALA A 122 -4.53 10.38 -0.76
C ALA A 122 -3.18 10.36 -0.03
N ASP A 123 -3.19 10.10 1.29
CA ASP A 123 -1.97 10.01 2.11
C ASP A 123 -0.98 8.96 1.56
N VAL A 124 -1.47 7.75 1.26
CA VAL A 124 -0.67 6.65 0.69
C VAL A 124 -0.09 7.04 -0.67
N THR A 125 -0.87 7.74 -1.50
CA THR A 125 -0.42 8.24 -2.81
C THR A 125 0.70 9.27 -2.63
N ASP A 126 0.51 10.26 -1.77
CA ASP A 126 1.47 11.34 -1.55
C ASP A 126 2.79 10.82 -0.98
N LEU A 127 2.73 9.89 -0.02
CA LEU A 127 3.91 9.19 0.50
C LEU A 127 4.63 8.39 -0.57
N SER A 128 3.88 7.72 -1.46
CA SER A 128 4.47 6.97 -2.58
C SER A 128 5.21 7.90 -3.55
N VAL A 129 4.63 9.06 -3.90
CA VAL A 129 5.29 10.09 -4.72
C VAL A 129 6.55 10.61 -4.02
N LYS A 130 6.47 10.93 -2.72
CA LYS A 130 7.63 11.40 -1.94
C LYS A 130 8.76 10.37 -1.98
N LEU A 131 8.45 9.11 -1.69
CA LEU A 131 9.41 8.01 -1.70
C LEU A 131 10.06 7.85 -3.08
N GLN A 132 9.29 7.93 -4.17
CA GLN A 132 9.84 7.89 -5.55
C GLN A 132 10.86 9.00 -5.82
N ALA A 133 10.54 10.23 -5.41
CA ALA A 133 11.42 11.36 -5.61
C ALA A 133 12.74 11.19 -4.83
N LEU A 134 12.66 10.70 -3.58
CA LEU A 134 13.82 10.42 -2.75
C LEU A 134 14.71 9.34 -3.36
N GLU A 135 14.15 8.24 -3.83
CA GLU A 135 14.93 7.18 -4.48
C GLU A 135 15.63 7.65 -5.74
N LYS A 136 14.94 8.42 -6.58
CA LYS A 136 15.54 8.98 -7.79
C LYS A 136 16.73 9.87 -7.44
N ARG A 137 16.63 10.66 -6.35
CA ARG A 137 17.73 11.48 -5.85
C ARG A 137 18.89 10.62 -5.32
N ASN A 138 18.61 9.60 -4.52
CA ASN A 138 19.62 8.69 -3.98
C ASN A 138 20.36 7.95 -5.06
N LYS A 139 19.64 7.44 -6.07
CA LYS A 139 20.22 6.81 -7.25
C LYS A 139 21.23 7.72 -7.93
N LEU A 140 20.87 8.97 -8.23
CA LEU A 140 21.79 9.92 -8.88
C LEU A 140 23.05 10.17 -8.05
N LYS A 141 22.91 10.30 -6.71
CA LYS A 141 24.06 10.48 -5.82
C LYS A 141 24.96 9.25 -5.76
N LEU A 142 24.36 8.06 -5.71
CA LEU A 142 25.09 6.79 -5.69
C LEU A 142 25.83 6.56 -7.02
N ASP A 143 25.20 6.88 -8.15
CA ASP A 143 25.82 6.83 -9.48
C ASP A 143 27.06 7.75 -9.54
N PHE A 144 26.94 8.97 -9.03
CA PHE A 144 28.06 9.90 -8.94
C PHE A 144 29.21 9.36 -8.06
N LEU A 145 28.88 8.88 -6.86
CA LEU A 145 29.85 8.30 -5.92
C LEU A 145 30.65 7.16 -6.56
N PHE A 146 29.98 6.20 -7.20
CA PHE A 146 30.64 5.06 -7.82
C PHE A 146 31.37 5.41 -9.12
N SER A 147 30.90 6.42 -9.88
CA SER A 147 31.67 6.94 -11.02
C SER A 147 33.02 7.52 -10.59
N GLY A 148 33.08 8.15 -9.41
CA GLY A 148 34.32 8.64 -8.79
C GLY A 148 35.24 7.51 -8.35
N LYS A 149 34.70 6.50 -7.65
CA LYS A 149 35.48 5.35 -7.13
C LYS A 149 36.04 4.42 -8.21
N ARG A 150 35.43 4.34 -9.40
CA ARG A 150 35.93 3.51 -10.51
C ARG A 150 37.31 3.93 -11.05
N LYS A 151 37.82 5.10 -10.67
CA LYS A 151 39.21 5.50 -10.95
C LYS A 151 40.23 4.72 -10.09
N ASP A 152 39.79 4.13 -8.98
CA ASP A 152 40.61 3.31 -8.08
C ASP A 152 40.26 1.82 -8.28
N ILE A 153 41.17 1.08 -8.94
CA ILE A 153 40.92 -0.26 -9.54
C ILE A 153 40.39 -1.30 -8.52
N ARG A 154 40.80 -1.20 -7.25
CA ARG A 154 40.50 -2.20 -6.19
C ARG A 154 39.06 -2.12 -5.66
N ASP A 155 38.45 -0.93 -5.66
CA ASP A 155 37.10 -0.68 -5.11
C ASP A 155 35.98 -0.87 -6.14
N SER A 156 36.33 -1.03 -7.43
CA SER A 156 35.35 -1.09 -8.53
C SER A 156 34.50 -2.37 -8.57
N ARG A 157 35.03 -3.52 -8.11
CA ARG A 157 34.33 -4.80 -8.14
C ARG A 157 33.23 -4.90 -7.07
N ILE A 158 33.52 -4.42 -5.87
CA ILE A 158 32.62 -4.53 -4.71
C ILE A 158 31.46 -3.52 -4.85
N SER A 159 31.77 -2.26 -5.21
CA SER A 159 30.78 -1.22 -5.54
C SER A 159 29.75 -1.63 -6.61
N SER A 160 30.16 -2.47 -7.56
CA SER A 160 29.27 -2.96 -8.64
C SER A 160 28.16 -3.88 -8.13
N LYS A 161 28.40 -4.70 -7.10
CA LYS A 161 27.38 -5.60 -6.51
C LYS A 161 26.36 -4.80 -5.70
N THR A 162 26.83 -3.87 -4.88
CA THR A 162 25.96 -3.03 -4.05
C THR A 162 25.05 -2.13 -4.91
N ALA A 163 25.60 -1.53 -5.97
CA ALA A 163 24.80 -0.79 -6.95
C ALA A 163 23.71 -1.66 -7.59
N ALA A 164 24.07 -2.88 -8.02
CA ALA A 164 23.13 -3.81 -8.65
C ALA A 164 22.00 -4.22 -7.70
N ASN A 165 22.32 -4.53 -6.44
CA ASN A 165 21.33 -4.85 -5.42
C ASN A 165 20.37 -3.68 -5.19
N TYR A 166 20.91 -2.46 -5.07
CA TYR A 166 20.11 -1.26 -4.87
C TYR A 166 19.13 -1.02 -6.03
N TYR A 167 19.61 -1.06 -7.27
CA TYR A 167 18.75 -0.85 -8.44
C TYR A 167 17.68 -1.94 -8.59
N LYS A 168 18.00 -3.19 -8.22
CA LYS A 168 17.02 -4.29 -8.18
C LYS A 168 15.90 -4.01 -7.19
N THR A 169 16.23 -3.55 -5.99
CA THR A 169 15.25 -3.19 -4.96
C THR A 169 14.40 -1.99 -5.41
N MET A 170 15.01 -0.97 -6.01
CA MET A 170 14.28 0.16 -6.59
C MET A 170 13.31 -0.27 -7.71
N ALA A 171 13.73 -1.19 -8.59
CA ALA A 171 12.89 -1.67 -9.67
C ALA A 171 11.61 -2.33 -9.15
N LYS A 172 11.72 -3.20 -8.12
CA LYS A 172 10.58 -3.81 -7.44
C LYS A 172 9.66 -2.76 -6.82
N GLN A 173 10.23 -1.72 -6.20
CA GLN A 173 9.46 -0.65 -5.61
C GLN A 173 8.67 0.15 -6.66
N HIS A 174 9.28 0.43 -7.81
CA HIS A 174 8.61 1.12 -8.92
C HIS A 174 7.46 0.30 -9.51
N GLU A 175 7.63 -1.02 -9.64
CA GLU A 175 6.56 -1.93 -10.05
C GLU A 175 5.35 -1.79 -9.13
N ASN A 176 5.56 -1.86 -7.80
CA ASN A 176 4.50 -1.73 -6.81
C ASN A 176 3.76 -0.40 -6.91
N GLN A 177 4.50 0.70 -7.03
CA GLN A 177 3.89 2.02 -7.10
C GLN A 177 3.15 2.25 -8.43
N SER A 178 3.63 1.67 -9.54
CA SER A 178 2.94 1.76 -10.83
C SER A 178 1.53 1.14 -10.79
N LEU A 179 1.33 0.07 -10.03
CA LEU A 179 -0.01 -0.53 -9.84
C LEU A 179 -1.03 0.43 -9.22
N PHE A 180 -0.60 1.42 -8.44
CA PHE A 180 -1.52 2.43 -7.87
C PHE A 180 -1.90 3.52 -8.86
N TYR A 181 -0.94 3.96 -9.68
CA TYR A 181 -1.16 5.08 -10.59
C TYR A 181 -2.05 4.71 -11.78
N ASP A 182 -1.99 3.45 -12.24
CA ASP A 182 -2.76 3.00 -13.41
C ASP A 182 -4.27 2.86 -13.11
N LYS A 183 -4.66 2.76 -11.83
CA LYS A 183 -6.07 2.66 -11.42
C LYS A 183 -6.83 4.00 -11.38
N LYS A 184 -6.21 5.10 -11.82
CA LYS A 184 -6.84 6.44 -11.91
C LYS A 184 -7.40 6.78 -13.30
N LYS A 185 -7.46 5.82 -14.24
CA LYS A 185 -8.05 6.03 -15.58
C LYS A 185 -9.44 5.44 -15.73
#